data_AF-A0A183TNE6-F1
#
_entry.id   AF-A0A183TNE6-F1
#
_cell.length_a   1.000
_cell.length_b   1.000
_cell.length_c   1.000
_cell.angle_alpha   90.00
_cell.angle_beta   90.00
_cell.angle_gamma   90.00
#
_symmetry.space_group_name_H-M   'P 1'
#
loop_
_entity.id
_entity.type
_entity.pdbx_description
1 polymer ?
#
loop_
_entity_poly.entity_id
_entity_poly.type
_entity_poly.pdbx_seq_one_letter_code
_entity_poly.pdbx_strand_id
1 'polypeptide(L)'
;MRNVRQSTVLEVLGRARHQHQDWFDDNDTDISNLLAEKNGLHEAYMDFQTDATKAVFFRCRHLVRQRLRKMQDAWMIRKAEEIQRYADRTETKNFFKAIKAIYDPCIKGTAPLLNSDGTTLLTEKSEILKRWAEHFISFLNCSSTISDAAIDRLPQVDKNNGLVFPPSLPETIQVMHEISSSKAPGAIAIPPEVYKHGGPRLMAELTTLFQGSQAFGWWQASVWNLHGIHLNTKLKMYKAVVLMTLLYGAETWVVYLNQARKLHHVHISCLRRILKLRWQERIPDTEVLERTRILRIHSMLRQVQL
;
A
#
# COMPACT_ATOMS: atom_id res chain seq x y z
N MET A 1 -20.83 -25.82 -32.98
CA MET A 1 -20.11 -26.47 -31.86
C MET A 1 -20.09 -25.67 -30.56
N ARG A 2 -19.83 -24.34 -30.56
CA ARG A 2 -19.85 -23.51 -29.33
C ARG A 2 -21.20 -23.50 -28.60
N ASN A 3 -22.30 -23.32 -29.34
CA ASN A 3 -23.64 -23.27 -28.77
C ASN A 3 -24.08 -24.62 -28.18
N VAL A 4 -23.74 -25.73 -28.84
CA VAL A 4 -24.00 -27.09 -28.34
C VAL A 4 -23.31 -27.33 -27.01
N ARG A 5 -22.02 -26.96 -26.91
CA ARG A 5 -21.22 -27.10 -25.68
C ARG A 5 -21.71 -26.18 -24.56
N GLN A 6 -22.15 -24.96 -24.86
CA GLN A 6 -22.74 -24.07 -23.85
C GLN A 6 -24.09 -24.59 -23.35
N SER A 7 -24.92 -25.16 -24.24
CA SER A 7 -26.21 -25.77 -23.88
C SER A 7 -26.03 -26.96 -22.95
N THR A 8 -25.13 -27.90 -23.29
CA THR A 8 -24.87 -29.09 -22.44
C THR A 8 -24.27 -28.71 -21.08
N VAL A 9 -23.39 -27.70 -21.04
CA VAL A 9 -22.81 -27.21 -19.77
C VAL A 9 -23.88 -26.57 -18.88
N LEU A 10 -24.82 -25.82 -19.46
CA LEU A 10 -25.94 -25.23 -18.72
C LEU A 10 -26.91 -26.28 -18.17
N GLU A 11 -27.15 -27.36 -18.92
CA GLU A 11 -28.05 -28.46 -18.54
C GLU A 11 -27.45 -29.34 -17.43
N VAL A 12 -26.14 -29.61 -17.48
CA VAL A 12 -25.46 -30.51 -16.55
C VAL A 12 -24.98 -29.81 -15.29
N LEU A 13 -24.43 -28.60 -15.39
CA LEU A 13 -23.83 -27.88 -14.26
C LEU A 13 -24.70 -26.74 -13.73
N GLY A 14 -25.75 -26.34 -14.45
CA GLY A 14 -26.52 -25.14 -14.14
C GLY A 14 -25.71 -23.85 -14.33
N ARG A 15 -26.36 -22.69 -14.11
CA ARG A 15 -25.62 -21.42 -13.98
C ARG A 15 -25.09 -21.31 -12.56
N ALA A 16 -23.80 -20.98 -12.43
CA ALA A 16 -23.23 -20.61 -11.15
C ALA A 16 -23.99 -19.40 -10.59
N ARG A 17 -24.73 -19.59 -9.49
CA ARG A 17 -25.32 -18.50 -8.73
C ARG A 17 -24.22 -17.84 -7.92
N HIS A 18 -23.95 -16.57 -8.21
CA HIS A 18 -23.16 -15.74 -7.30
C HIS A 18 -23.90 -15.66 -5.96
N GLN A 19 -23.20 -15.91 -4.86
CA GLN A 19 -23.76 -15.85 -3.49
C GLN A 19 -23.57 -14.47 -2.84
N HIS A 20 -23.16 -13.48 -3.64
CA HIS A 20 -22.93 -12.12 -3.15
C HIS A 20 -24.14 -11.27 -3.50
N GLN A 21 -24.69 -10.59 -2.49
CA GLN A 21 -25.89 -9.78 -2.59
C GLN A 21 -25.58 -8.51 -3.40
N ASP A 22 -25.54 -8.67 -4.72
CA ASP A 22 -25.26 -7.61 -5.68
C ASP A 22 -26.58 -7.01 -6.19
N TRP A 23 -26.53 -5.79 -6.74
CA TRP A 23 -27.71 -5.09 -7.25
C TRP A 23 -28.44 -5.83 -8.38
N PHE A 24 -27.75 -6.81 -8.99
CA PHE A 24 -28.29 -7.68 -10.03
C PHE A 24 -29.34 -8.66 -9.52
N ASP A 25 -29.21 -9.21 -8.30
CA ASP A 25 -30.03 -10.34 -7.84
C ASP A 25 -31.52 -9.96 -7.71
N ASP A 26 -31.81 -8.76 -7.20
CA ASP A 26 -33.17 -8.24 -7.04
C ASP A 26 -33.89 -8.00 -8.38
N ASN A 27 -33.14 -7.89 -9.48
CA ASN A 27 -33.64 -7.53 -10.80
C ASN A 27 -33.33 -8.60 -11.87
N ASP A 28 -32.90 -9.80 -11.49
CA ASP A 28 -32.33 -10.79 -12.42
C ASP A 28 -33.29 -11.19 -13.55
N THR A 29 -34.58 -11.31 -13.25
CA THR A 29 -35.64 -11.59 -14.23
C THR A 29 -35.81 -10.45 -15.25
N ASP A 30 -35.86 -9.21 -14.77
CA ASP A 30 -36.01 -8.03 -15.62
C ASP A 30 -34.77 -7.80 -16.49
N ILE A 31 -33.58 -8.00 -15.92
CA ILE A 31 -32.30 -7.94 -16.63
C ILE A 31 -32.24 -9.03 -17.71
N SER A 32 -32.66 -10.25 -17.38
CA SER A 32 -32.71 -11.36 -18.33
C SER A 32 -33.66 -11.07 -19.50
N ASN A 33 -34.84 -10.50 -19.23
CA ASN A 33 -35.79 -10.10 -20.27
C ASN A 33 -35.22 -9.00 -21.18
N LEU A 34 -34.62 -7.96 -20.60
CA LEU A 34 -33.97 -6.87 -21.34
C LEU A 34 -32.82 -7.37 -22.23
N LEU A 35 -32.03 -8.33 -21.73
CA LEU A 35 -30.95 -8.92 -22.50
C LEU A 35 -31.47 -9.83 -23.60
N ALA A 36 -32.55 -10.59 -23.37
CA ALA A 36 -33.19 -11.43 -24.37
C ALA A 36 -33.71 -10.59 -25.56
N GLU A 37 -34.44 -9.51 -25.27
CA GLU A 37 -34.94 -8.58 -26.30
C GLU A 37 -33.80 -7.97 -27.13
N LYS A 38 -32.76 -7.46 -26.45
CA LYS A 38 -31.59 -6.86 -27.10
C LYS A 38 -30.79 -7.88 -27.92
N ASN A 39 -30.69 -9.13 -27.46
CA ASN A 39 -29.99 -10.19 -28.18
C ASN A 39 -30.78 -10.65 -29.42
N GLY A 40 -32.11 -10.76 -29.34
CA GLY A 40 -32.95 -11.06 -30.51
C GLY A 40 -32.86 -9.97 -31.59
N LEU A 41 -32.83 -8.70 -31.19
CA LEU A 41 -32.62 -7.58 -32.12
C LEU A 41 -31.20 -7.53 -32.68
N HIS A 42 -30.21 -8.02 -31.93
CA HIS A 42 -28.84 -8.15 -32.43
C HIS A 42 -28.74 -9.23 -33.51
N GLU A 43 -29.44 -10.35 -33.33
CA GLU A 43 -29.52 -11.43 -34.33
C GLU A 43 -30.16 -10.93 -35.63
N ALA A 44 -31.32 -10.28 -35.55
CA ALA A 44 -31.97 -9.66 -36.71
C ALA A 44 -31.12 -8.57 -37.39
N TYR A 45 -30.29 -7.85 -36.63
CA TYR A 45 -29.33 -6.90 -37.20
C TYR A 45 -28.19 -7.62 -37.95
N MET A 46 -27.69 -8.72 -37.42
CA MET A 46 -26.62 -9.50 -38.07
C MET A 46 -27.10 -10.20 -39.34
N ASP A 47 -28.36 -10.64 -39.39
CA ASP A 47 -28.91 -11.37 -40.54
C ASP A 47 -29.17 -10.48 -41.76
N PHE A 48 -29.76 -9.31 -41.55
CA PHE A 48 -30.23 -8.45 -42.67
C PHE A 48 -29.43 -7.16 -42.84
N GLN A 49 -28.70 -6.73 -41.80
CA GLN A 49 -27.77 -5.58 -41.79
C GLN A 49 -28.25 -4.29 -42.48
N THR A 50 -29.54 -3.99 -42.39
CA THR A 50 -30.17 -2.77 -42.94
C THR A 50 -30.05 -1.59 -41.97
N ASP A 51 -30.20 -0.36 -42.48
CA ASP A 51 -30.24 0.84 -41.63
C ASP A 51 -31.41 0.81 -40.63
N ALA A 52 -32.55 0.20 -41.01
CA ALA A 52 -33.69 0.02 -40.14
C ALA A 52 -33.39 -0.95 -38.97
N THR A 53 -32.84 -2.14 -39.26
CA THR A 53 -32.51 -3.13 -38.21
C THR A 53 -31.37 -2.63 -37.32
N LYS A 54 -30.40 -1.91 -37.89
CA LYS A 54 -29.35 -1.21 -37.14
C LYS A 54 -29.95 -0.20 -36.16
N ALA A 55 -30.82 0.69 -36.63
CA ALA A 55 -31.42 1.73 -35.79
C ALA A 55 -32.27 1.15 -34.64
N VAL A 56 -33.02 0.07 -34.89
CA VAL A 56 -33.80 -0.63 -33.86
C VAL A 56 -32.89 -1.24 -32.79
N PHE A 57 -31.82 -1.95 -33.19
CA PHE A 57 -30.87 -2.53 -32.25
C PHE A 57 -30.18 -1.46 -31.38
N PHE A 58 -29.68 -0.37 -31.98
CA PHE A 58 -29.01 0.68 -31.22
C PHE A 58 -29.94 1.42 -30.25
N ARG A 59 -31.22 1.62 -30.62
CA ARG A 59 -32.24 2.15 -29.70
C ARG A 59 -32.48 1.23 -28.51
N CYS A 60 -32.69 -0.08 -28.76
CA CYS A 60 -32.87 -1.06 -27.68
C CYS A 60 -31.62 -1.14 -26.79
N ARG A 61 -30.42 -1.17 -27.38
CA ARG A 61 -29.16 -1.17 -26.63
C ARG A 61 -29.02 0.06 -25.71
N HIS A 62 -29.47 1.23 -26.15
CA HIS A 62 -29.48 2.43 -25.33
C HIS A 62 -30.49 2.31 -24.18
N LEU A 63 -31.71 1.85 -24.47
CA LEU A 63 -32.75 1.63 -23.46
C LEU A 63 -32.32 0.64 -22.38
N VAL A 64 -31.72 -0.49 -22.78
CA VAL A 64 -31.19 -1.50 -21.85
C VAL A 64 -30.10 -0.89 -20.97
N ARG A 65 -29.16 -0.14 -21.53
CA ARG A 65 -28.13 0.57 -20.74
C ARG A 65 -28.74 1.55 -19.75
N GLN A 66 -29.77 2.28 -20.16
CA GLN A 66 -30.44 3.25 -19.29
C GLN A 66 -31.19 2.57 -18.15
N ARG A 67 -31.93 1.48 -18.43
CA ARG A 67 -32.65 0.70 -17.42
C ARG A 67 -31.70 0.05 -16.42
N LEU A 68 -30.61 -0.54 -16.90
CA LEU A 68 -29.58 -1.14 -16.03
C LEU A 68 -28.96 -0.10 -15.09
N ARG A 69 -28.64 1.10 -15.59
CA ARG A 69 -28.15 2.19 -14.71
C ARG A 69 -29.18 2.60 -13.68
N LYS A 70 -30.45 2.77 -14.05
CA LYS A 70 -31.51 3.12 -13.10
C LYS A 70 -31.67 2.07 -11.99
N MET A 71 -31.59 0.78 -12.34
CA MET A 71 -31.65 -0.32 -11.36
C MET A 71 -30.45 -0.28 -10.42
N GLN A 72 -29.24 -0.07 -10.97
CA GLN A 72 -28.02 0.09 -10.19
C GLN A 72 -28.08 1.31 -9.25
N ASP A 73 -28.49 2.46 -9.76
CA ASP A 73 -28.61 3.71 -9.00
C ASP A 73 -29.63 3.57 -7.86
N ALA A 74 -30.78 2.95 -8.12
CA ALA A 74 -31.80 2.70 -7.10
C ALA A 74 -31.30 1.77 -5.98
N TRP A 75 -30.49 0.76 -6.33
CA TRP A 75 -29.84 -0.07 -5.33
C TRP A 75 -28.77 0.69 -4.54
N MET A 76 -27.93 1.49 -5.21
CA MET A 76 -26.89 2.32 -4.56
C MET A 76 -27.49 3.31 -3.57
N ILE A 77 -28.62 3.94 -3.91
CA ILE A 77 -29.36 4.84 -3.01
C ILE A 77 -29.84 4.08 -1.78
N ARG A 78 -30.52 2.94 -1.97
CA ARG A 78 -31.02 2.11 -0.86
C ARG A 78 -29.88 1.62 0.05
N LYS A 79 -28.74 1.23 -0.53
CA LYS A 79 -27.56 0.82 0.23
C LYS A 79 -26.91 1.96 0.98
N ALA A 80 -26.84 3.15 0.40
CA ALA A 80 -26.33 4.34 1.09
C ALA A 80 -27.21 4.69 2.30
N GLU A 81 -28.54 4.65 2.15
CA GLU A 81 -29.47 4.84 3.27
C GLU A 81 -29.32 3.77 4.35
N GLU A 82 -29.11 2.51 3.98
CA GLU A 82 -28.87 1.41 4.91
C GLU A 82 -27.59 1.64 5.73
N ILE A 83 -26.49 1.99 5.06
CA ILE A 83 -25.21 2.31 5.70
C ILE A 83 -25.34 3.50 6.64
N GLN A 84 -26.06 4.55 6.21
CA GLN A 84 -26.31 5.72 7.05
C GLN A 84 -27.12 5.35 8.30
N ARG A 85 -28.17 4.54 8.16
CA ARG A 85 -28.95 4.06 9.33
C ARG A 85 -28.09 3.29 10.33
N TYR A 86 -27.15 2.46 9.88
CA TYR A 86 -26.23 1.78 10.80
C TYR A 86 -25.26 2.74 11.48
N ALA A 87 -24.81 3.77 10.77
CA ALA A 87 -23.95 4.81 11.35
C ALA A 87 -24.71 5.60 12.44
N ASP A 88 -25.94 6.02 12.16
CA ASP A 88 -26.78 6.78 13.09
C ASP A 88 -27.12 5.97 14.35
N ARG A 89 -27.25 4.65 14.22
CA ARG A 89 -27.49 3.71 15.33
C ARG A 89 -26.21 3.24 16.04
N THR A 90 -25.04 3.69 15.61
CA THR A 90 -23.72 3.25 16.11
C THR A 90 -23.46 1.74 15.97
N GLU A 91 -24.13 1.07 15.02
CA GLU A 91 -24.00 -0.36 14.74
C GLU A 91 -22.78 -0.65 13.84
N THR A 92 -21.57 -0.49 14.40
CA THR A 92 -20.30 -0.59 13.68
C THR A 92 -20.13 -1.90 12.89
N LYS A 93 -20.54 -3.04 13.46
CA LYS A 93 -20.44 -4.36 12.80
C LYS A 93 -21.30 -4.45 11.54
N ASN A 94 -22.53 -3.94 11.59
CA ASN A 94 -23.45 -3.97 10.46
C ASN A 94 -23.06 -2.94 9.40
N PHE A 95 -22.56 -1.78 9.83
CA PHE A 95 -21.95 -0.77 8.96
C PHE A 95 -20.81 -1.35 8.11
N PHE A 96 -19.82 -2.01 8.73
CA PHE A 96 -18.70 -2.62 7.99
C PHE A 96 -19.14 -3.79 7.12
N LYS A 97 -20.14 -4.57 7.56
CA LYS A 97 -20.71 -5.66 6.75
C LYS A 97 -21.38 -5.11 5.49
N ALA A 98 -22.14 -4.02 5.59
CA ALA A 98 -22.80 -3.36 4.47
C ALA A 98 -21.79 -2.71 3.50
N ILE A 99 -20.74 -2.06 4.01
CA ILE A 99 -19.65 -1.53 3.18
C ILE A 99 -18.94 -2.66 2.42
N LYS A 100 -18.65 -3.76 3.10
CA LYS A 100 -18.00 -4.92 2.47
C LYS A 100 -18.87 -5.59 1.40
N ALA A 101 -20.19 -5.40 1.44
CA ALA A 101 -21.09 -5.87 0.38
C ALA A 101 -20.99 -5.04 -0.91
N ILE A 102 -20.51 -3.80 -0.86
CA ILE A 102 -20.34 -2.93 -2.04
C ILE A 102 -19.03 -3.25 -2.78
N TYR A 103 -18.02 -3.71 -2.06
CA TYR A 103 -16.74 -4.08 -2.67
C TYR A 103 -16.72 -5.56 -3.05
N ASP A 104 -16.20 -5.86 -4.24
CA ASP A 104 -15.93 -7.24 -4.68
C ASP A 104 -15.04 -7.99 -3.68
N PRO A 105 -15.09 -9.34 -3.66
CA PRO A 105 -14.18 -10.13 -2.84
C PRO A 105 -12.73 -9.71 -3.10
N CYS A 106 -12.07 -9.16 -2.08
CA CYS A 106 -10.63 -8.90 -2.13
C CYS A 106 -9.93 -10.23 -2.40
N ILE A 107 -9.47 -10.44 -3.63
CA ILE A 107 -8.72 -11.63 -4.03
C ILE A 107 -7.39 -11.57 -3.26
N LYS A 108 -7.30 -12.32 -2.16
CA LYS A 108 -6.04 -12.52 -1.45
C LYS A 108 -5.22 -13.54 -2.24
N GLY A 109 -4.55 -13.08 -3.30
CA GLY A 109 -3.54 -13.87 -3.98
C GLY A 109 -2.30 -13.95 -3.11
N THR A 110 -1.94 -15.14 -2.63
CA THR A 110 -0.59 -15.40 -2.13
C THR A 110 0.33 -15.43 -3.34
N ALA A 111 1.32 -14.52 -3.40
CA ALA A 111 2.31 -14.52 -4.46
C ALA A 111 3.23 -15.75 -4.30
N PRO A 112 3.40 -16.60 -5.32
CA PRO A 112 4.35 -17.69 -5.28
C PRO A 112 5.79 -17.15 -5.32
N LEU A 113 6.72 -17.81 -4.63
CA LEU A 113 8.14 -17.42 -4.57
C LEU A 113 9.04 -18.45 -5.23
N LEU A 114 10.17 -18.02 -5.78
CA LEU A 114 11.19 -18.95 -6.29
C LEU A 114 12.16 -19.40 -5.19
N ASN A 115 12.62 -20.64 -5.29
CA ASN A 115 13.67 -21.18 -4.43
C ASN A 115 15.04 -20.51 -4.70
N SER A 116 16.05 -20.77 -3.86
CA SER A 116 17.40 -20.15 -3.94
C SER A 116 18.05 -20.25 -5.32
N ASP A 117 17.77 -21.33 -6.04
CA ASP A 117 18.39 -21.66 -7.31
C ASP A 117 17.57 -21.14 -8.52
N GLY A 118 16.43 -20.48 -8.27
CA GLY A 118 15.57 -19.87 -9.30
C GLY A 118 14.73 -20.85 -10.13
N THR A 119 14.79 -22.16 -9.85
CA THR A 119 14.20 -23.22 -10.69
C THR A 119 12.85 -23.75 -10.23
N THR A 120 12.55 -23.64 -8.93
CA THR A 120 11.35 -24.23 -8.31
C THR A 120 10.47 -23.15 -7.70
N LEU A 121 9.16 -23.25 -7.94
CA LEU A 121 8.16 -22.26 -7.58
C LEU A 121 7.39 -22.74 -6.34
N LEU A 122 7.67 -22.11 -5.21
CA LEU A 122 7.10 -22.38 -3.89
C LEU A 122 5.71 -21.78 -3.82
N THR A 123 4.71 -22.64 -3.69
CA THR A 123 3.29 -22.26 -3.56
C THR A 123 2.76 -22.50 -2.16
N GLU A 124 3.42 -23.36 -1.38
CA GLU A 124 3.02 -23.66 -0.01
C GLU A 124 3.57 -22.63 0.98
N LYS A 125 2.73 -22.20 1.92
CA LYS A 125 3.06 -21.14 2.90
C LYS A 125 4.25 -21.52 3.80
N SER A 126 4.37 -22.80 4.15
CA SER A 126 5.44 -23.37 4.98
C SER A 126 6.81 -23.23 4.29
N GLU A 127 6.87 -23.57 3.00
CA GLU A 127 8.06 -23.49 2.16
C GLU A 127 8.48 -22.05 1.89
N ILE A 128 7.51 -21.17 1.63
CA ILE A 128 7.72 -19.72 1.50
C ILE A 128 8.40 -19.16 2.75
N LEU A 129 7.90 -19.50 3.95
CA LEU A 129 8.47 -19.01 5.21
C LEU A 129 9.89 -19.56 5.47
N LYS A 130 10.15 -20.82 5.12
CA LYS A 130 11.49 -21.42 5.25
C LYS A 130 12.50 -20.74 4.32
N ARG A 131 12.10 -20.48 3.07
CA ARG A 131 12.93 -19.79 2.09
C ARG A 131 13.26 -18.36 2.50
N TRP A 132 12.31 -17.66 3.12
CA TRP A 132 12.55 -16.34 3.73
C TRP A 132 13.61 -16.42 4.83
N ALA A 133 13.53 -17.40 5.73
CA ALA A 133 14.52 -17.57 6.80
C ALA A 133 15.94 -17.76 6.25
N GLU A 134 16.10 -18.59 5.21
CA GLU A 134 17.39 -18.82 4.54
C GLU A 134 17.93 -17.54 3.88
N HIS A 135 17.07 -16.77 3.21
CA HIS A 135 17.46 -15.48 2.61
C HIS A 135 17.97 -14.50 3.66
N PHE A 136 17.24 -14.33 4.78
CA PHE A 136 17.61 -13.39 5.83
C PHE A 136 18.90 -13.79 6.55
N ILE A 137 19.13 -15.09 6.78
CA ILE A 137 20.39 -15.55 7.39
C ILE A 137 21.58 -15.19 6.50
N SER A 138 21.45 -15.37 5.18
CA SER A 138 22.51 -15.01 4.22
C SER A 138 22.70 -13.49 4.10
N PHE A 139 21.62 -12.74 4.06
CA PHE A 139 21.65 -11.29 3.85
C PHE A 139 22.12 -10.50 5.07
N LEU A 140 21.64 -10.87 6.26
CA LEU A 140 21.93 -10.13 7.50
C LEU A 140 23.25 -10.55 8.14
N ASN A 141 23.72 -11.78 7.93
CA ASN A 141 24.96 -12.28 8.51
C ASN A 141 26.14 -12.26 7.53
N CYS A 142 26.14 -11.35 6.54
CA CYS A 142 27.35 -11.10 5.75
C CYS A 142 28.48 -10.65 6.68
N SER A 143 29.51 -11.47 6.83
CA SER A 143 30.72 -11.12 7.57
C SER A 143 31.42 -9.95 6.89
N SER A 144 31.19 -8.73 7.37
CA SER A 144 31.92 -7.57 6.90
C SER A 144 33.28 -7.51 7.60
N THR A 145 34.35 -7.85 6.89
CA THR A 145 35.73 -7.61 7.34
C THR A 145 36.07 -6.13 7.19
N ILE A 146 35.44 -5.28 8.00
CA ILE A 146 35.86 -3.89 8.13
C ILE A 146 37.14 -3.94 8.94
N SER A 147 38.28 -3.55 8.35
CA SER A 147 39.53 -3.52 9.12
C SER A 147 39.48 -2.40 10.15
N ASP A 148 39.94 -2.68 11.36
CA ASP A 148 39.99 -1.70 12.45
C ASP A 148 40.81 -0.46 12.05
N ALA A 149 41.83 -0.65 11.20
CA ALA A 149 42.61 0.43 10.59
C ALA A 149 41.79 1.40 9.72
N ALA A 150 40.65 0.99 9.16
CA ALA A 150 39.74 1.87 8.43
C ALA A 150 38.82 2.66 9.37
N ILE A 151 38.52 2.11 10.55
CA ILE A 151 37.75 2.76 11.61
C ILE A 151 38.62 3.85 12.28
N ASP A 152 39.89 3.55 12.55
CA ASP A 152 40.84 4.47 13.18
C ASP A 152 41.21 5.68 12.30
N ARG A 153 41.04 5.57 10.97
CA ARG A 153 41.27 6.66 10.02
C ARG A 153 40.11 7.66 9.92
N LEU A 154 38.96 7.39 10.55
CA LEU A 154 37.83 8.31 10.58
C LEU A 154 38.14 9.46 11.55
N PRO A 155 38.04 10.74 11.12
CA PRO A 155 38.26 11.86 12.02
C PRO A 155 37.22 11.86 13.14
N GLN A 156 37.67 11.62 14.36
CA GLN A 156 36.86 11.68 15.57
C GLN A 156 36.55 13.16 15.86
N VAL A 157 35.28 13.53 15.79
CA VAL A 157 34.81 14.88 16.15
C VAL A 157 34.57 14.90 17.65
N ASP A 158 34.96 15.97 18.33
CA ASP A 158 34.64 16.16 19.75
C ASP A 158 33.14 15.95 19.99
N LYS A 159 32.81 15.17 21.01
CA LYS A 159 31.42 14.99 21.45
C LYS A 159 30.84 16.38 21.71
N ASN A 160 29.88 16.77 20.88
CA ASN A 160 29.25 18.07 20.98
C ASN A 160 28.29 18.07 22.18
N ASN A 161 28.81 18.32 23.38
CA ASN A 161 28.14 18.10 24.67
C ASN A 161 26.85 18.93 24.88
N GLY A 162 26.58 19.94 24.05
CA GLY A 162 25.44 20.85 24.20
C GLY A 162 24.09 20.36 23.64
N LEU A 163 24.04 19.18 23.02
CA LEU A 163 22.82 18.62 22.39
C LEU A 163 22.53 17.17 22.81
N VAL A 164 23.17 16.70 23.90
CA VAL A 164 23.48 15.27 24.13
C VAL A 164 22.53 14.54 25.07
N PHE A 165 21.55 15.21 25.69
CA PHE A 165 20.67 14.47 26.59
C PHE A 165 19.54 13.79 25.79
N PRO A 166 19.48 12.43 25.80
CA PRO A 166 18.31 11.72 25.31
C PRO A 166 17.07 12.22 26.06
N PRO A 167 15.92 12.42 25.39
CA PRO A 167 14.71 12.87 26.05
C PRO A 167 14.44 11.96 27.25
N SER A 168 14.33 12.59 28.40
CA SER A 168 14.13 11.92 29.68
C SER A 168 12.65 11.59 29.85
N LEU A 169 12.35 10.56 30.65
CA LEU A 169 10.96 10.18 30.95
C LEU A 169 10.13 11.36 31.52
N PRO A 170 10.66 12.23 32.41
CA PRO A 170 9.96 13.42 32.86
C PRO A 170 9.65 14.43 31.76
N GLU A 171 10.58 14.67 30.82
CA GLU A 171 10.35 15.56 29.67
C GLU A 171 9.28 15.02 28.74
N THR A 172 9.29 13.71 28.46
CA THR A 172 8.24 13.06 27.66
C THR A 172 6.87 13.22 28.32
N ILE A 173 6.78 13.01 29.63
CA ILE A 173 5.54 13.19 30.39
C ILE A 173 5.05 14.63 30.27
N GLN A 174 5.94 15.62 30.45
CA GLN A 174 5.60 17.02 30.34
C GLN A 174 5.07 17.38 28.94
N VAL A 175 5.80 17.00 27.89
CA VAL A 175 5.40 17.28 26.49
C VAL A 175 4.08 16.61 26.14
N MET A 176 3.86 15.36 26.58
CA MET A 176 2.59 14.67 26.36
C MET A 176 1.42 15.34 27.08
N HIS A 177 1.62 15.88 28.29
CA HIS A 177 0.61 16.66 28.99
C HIS A 177 0.29 18.01 28.31
N GLU A 178 1.28 18.63 27.66
CA GLU A 178 1.16 19.89 26.92
C GLU A 178 0.46 19.77 25.55
N ILE A 179 0.34 18.56 24.99
CA ILE A 179 -0.41 18.33 23.74
C ILE A 179 -1.84 18.88 23.90
N SER A 180 -2.37 19.62 22.93
CA SER A 180 -3.76 20.10 23.01
C SER A 180 -4.75 18.93 23.02
N SER A 181 -5.63 18.89 24.02
CA SER A 181 -6.79 17.99 24.03
C SER A 181 -7.80 18.40 22.94
N SER A 182 -8.72 17.52 22.56
CA SER A 182 -9.80 17.73 21.57
C SER A 182 -9.36 18.01 20.12
N LYS A 183 -8.16 17.61 19.72
CA LYS A 183 -7.80 17.56 18.29
C LYS A 183 -8.37 16.30 17.64
N ALA A 184 -8.80 16.43 16.38
CA ALA A 184 -9.28 15.30 15.59
C ALA A 184 -8.20 14.19 15.53
N PRO A 185 -8.55 12.92 15.78
CA PRO A 185 -7.62 11.80 15.65
C PRO A 185 -7.01 11.75 14.25
N GLY A 186 -5.71 11.47 14.17
CA GLY A 186 -5.02 11.30 12.89
C GLY A 186 -5.47 10.04 12.14
N ALA A 187 -4.79 9.69 11.04
CA ALA A 187 -5.14 8.54 10.19
C ALA A 187 -5.14 7.15 10.90
N ILE A 188 -4.61 7.08 12.13
CA ILE A 188 -4.57 5.87 12.98
C ILE A 188 -5.72 5.88 14.01
N ALA A 189 -6.57 6.92 14.02
CA ALA A 189 -7.71 7.10 14.90
C ALA A 189 -7.40 7.03 16.41
N ILE A 190 -6.16 7.34 16.81
CA ILE A 190 -5.76 7.44 18.23
C ILE A 190 -5.96 8.90 18.67
N PRO A 191 -6.88 9.17 19.61
CA PRO A 191 -7.12 10.52 20.10
C PRO A 191 -5.99 10.98 21.05
N PRO A 192 -5.65 12.28 21.07
CA PRO A 192 -4.55 12.83 21.89
C PRO A 192 -4.68 12.52 23.40
N GLU A 193 -5.90 12.28 23.87
CA GLU A 193 -6.25 11.87 25.22
C GLU A 193 -5.63 10.53 25.61
N VAL A 194 -5.45 9.60 24.66
CA VAL A 194 -4.79 8.30 24.91
C VAL A 194 -3.32 8.49 25.26
N TYR A 195 -2.65 9.47 24.67
CA TYR A 195 -1.26 9.76 24.99
C TYR A 195 -1.13 10.45 26.35
N LYS A 196 -2.09 11.30 26.74
CA LYS A 196 -2.12 11.94 28.06
C LYS A 196 -2.41 10.98 29.22
N HIS A 197 -3.28 10.01 28.98
CA HIS A 197 -3.79 9.11 30.02
C HIS A 197 -3.27 7.67 29.91
N GLY A 198 -2.37 7.38 28.96
CA GLY A 198 -1.84 6.05 28.68
C GLY A 198 -0.97 5.43 29.78
N GLY A 199 -0.73 6.16 30.87
CA GLY A 199 -0.01 5.67 32.05
C GLY A 199 1.50 5.52 31.85
N PRO A 200 2.23 5.13 32.90
CA PRO A 200 3.70 5.13 32.92
C PRO A 200 4.33 4.17 31.91
N ARG A 201 3.65 3.06 31.57
CA ARG A 201 4.14 2.07 30.59
C ARG A 201 4.15 2.64 29.17
N LEU A 202 3.11 3.39 28.79
CA LEU A 202 3.05 4.04 27.48
C LEU A 202 4.05 5.20 27.39
N MET A 203 4.25 5.95 28.47
CA MET A 203 5.26 7.02 28.53
C MET A 203 6.69 6.48 28.40
N ALA A 204 6.97 5.31 28.98
CA ALA A 204 8.27 4.65 28.82
C ALA A 204 8.53 4.24 27.36
N GLU A 205 7.55 3.62 26.69
CA GLU A 205 7.67 3.23 25.27
C GLU A 205 7.76 4.44 24.32
N LEU A 206 7.06 5.53 24.61
CA LEU A 206 7.22 6.77 23.84
C LEU A 206 8.60 7.38 24.04
N THR A 207 9.13 7.33 25.26
CA THR A 207 10.47 7.83 25.57
C THR A 207 11.53 7.04 24.81
N THR A 208 11.45 5.70 24.78
CA THR A 208 12.39 4.86 24.00
C THR A 208 12.31 5.17 22.50
N LEU A 209 11.12 5.40 21.96
CA LEU A 209 10.92 5.81 20.57
C LEU A 209 11.51 7.20 20.26
N PHE A 210 11.32 8.18 21.14
CA PHE A 210 11.89 9.52 20.96
C PHE A 210 13.42 9.52 21.06
N GLN A 211 14.00 8.71 21.96
CA GLN A 211 15.44 8.50 22.04
C GLN A 211 16.00 7.88 20.75
N GLY A 212 15.34 6.86 20.21
CA GLY A 212 15.72 6.27 18.93
C GLY A 212 15.60 7.25 17.75
N SER A 213 14.54 8.05 17.71
CA SER A 213 14.33 9.08 16.68
C SER A 213 15.39 10.20 16.76
N GLN A 214 15.75 10.63 17.98
CA GLN A 214 16.80 11.63 18.20
C GLN A 214 18.17 11.09 17.80
N ALA A 215 18.50 9.84 18.14
CA ALA A 215 19.74 9.18 17.72
C ALA A 215 19.86 9.09 16.19
N PHE A 216 18.76 8.80 15.51
CA PHE A 216 18.70 8.83 14.04
C PHE A 216 18.89 10.25 13.49
N GLY A 217 18.22 11.25 14.06
CA GLY A 217 18.38 12.65 13.69
C GLY A 217 19.82 13.17 13.89
N TRP A 218 20.47 12.74 14.98
CA TRP A 218 21.87 13.03 15.28
C TRP A 218 22.81 12.38 14.26
N TRP A 219 22.61 11.09 13.98
CA TRP A 219 23.39 10.37 12.98
C TRP A 219 23.24 11.03 11.61
N GLN A 220 22.00 11.40 11.25
CA GLN A 220 21.68 12.08 10.01
C GLN A 220 22.37 13.44 9.90
N ALA A 221 22.29 14.26 10.95
CA ALA A 221 22.90 15.58 10.99
C ALA A 221 24.44 15.51 10.94
N SER A 222 25.02 14.54 11.64
CA SER A 222 26.47 14.32 11.66
C SER A 222 26.96 13.79 10.31
N VAL A 223 26.43 12.67 9.83
CA VAL A 223 26.93 12.01 8.62
C VAL A 223 26.67 12.82 7.35
N TRP A 224 25.51 13.48 7.21
CA TRP A 224 25.18 14.18 5.96
C TRP A 224 25.79 15.59 5.88
N ASN A 225 25.92 16.31 7.00
CA ASN A 225 26.41 17.69 6.98
C ASN A 225 27.93 17.81 7.11
N LEU A 226 28.64 16.80 7.63
CA LEU A 226 30.11 16.83 7.75
C LEU A 226 30.78 16.96 6.38
N HIS A 227 31.66 17.95 6.24
CA HIS A 227 32.38 18.27 5.00
C HIS A 227 33.55 17.33 4.70
N GLY A 228 34.05 16.60 5.71
CA GLY A 228 35.20 15.69 5.58
C GLY A 228 34.86 14.29 5.07
N ILE A 229 33.58 13.91 4.96
CA ILE A 229 33.18 12.57 4.51
C ILE A 229 32.89 12.59 3.01
N HIS A 230 33.60 11.73 2.26
CA HIS A 230 33.40 11.58 0.82
C HIS A 230 31.96 11.14 0.50
N LEU A 231 31.38 11.68 -0.58
CA LEU A 231 29.99 11.43 -0.99
C LEU A 231 29.69 9.93 -1.15
N ASN A 232 30.64 9.15 -1.67
CA ASN A 232 30.50 7.69 -1.80
C ASN A 232 30.28 6.98 -0.46
N THR A 233 30.96 7.43 0.60
CA THR A 233 30.80 6.86 1.96
C THR A 233 29.42 7.21 2.52
N LYS A 234 28.95 8.43 2.30
CA LYS A 234 27.58 8.85 2.68
C LYS A 234 26.51 8.02 1.96
N LEU A 235 26.70 7.73 0.67
CA LEU A 235 25.78 6.90 -0.10
C LEU A 235 25.78 5.43 0.36
N LYS A 236 26.94 4.87 0.73
CA LYS A 236 27.02 3.53 1.33
C LYS A 236 26.30 3.46 2.67
N MET A 237 26.50 4.45 3.53
CA MET A 237 25.81 4.57 4.82
C MET A 237 24.30 4.74 4.65
N TYR A 238 23.87 5.56 3.70
CA TYR A 238 22.45 5.70 3.35
C TYR A 238 21.83 4.38 2.90
N LYS A 239 22.51 3.63 2.03
CA LYS A 239 22.06 2.29 1.61
C LYS A 239 21.97 1.34 2.80
N ALA A 240 22.99 1.26 3.64
CA ALA A 240 23.07 0.30 4.73
C ALA A 240 22.06 0.54 5.86
N VAL A 241 21.74 1.81 6.18
CA VAL A 241 20.91 2.14 7.34
C VAL A 241 19.50 2.57 6.92
N VAL A 242 19.41 3.63 6.11
CA VAL A 242 18.11 4.25 5.79
C VAL A 242 17.34 3.43 4.77
N LEU A 243 17.99 3.03 3.67
CA LEU A 243 17.33 2.31 2.60
C LEU A 243 16.91 0.89 3.04
N MET A 244 17.74 0.22 3.84
CA MET A 244 17.39 -1.08 4.44
C MET A 244 16.18 -0.96 5.37
N THR A 245 16.14 0.03 6.26
CA THR A 245 15.00 0.25 7.16
C THR A 245 13.72 0.56 6.37
N LEU A 246 13.81 1.38 5.32
CA LEU A 246 12.68 1.71 4.45
C LEU A 246 12.15 0.51 3.66
N LEU A 247 13.04 -0.40 3.23
CA LEU A 247 12.68 -1.62 2.49
C LEU A 247 12.14 -2.72 3.40
N TYR A 248 12.71 -2.88 4.60
CA TYR A 248 12.23 -3.84 5.60
C TYR A 248 10.74 -3.63 5.96
N GLY A 249 10.32 -2.37 6.15
CA GLY A 249 8.91 -2.05 6.39
C GLY A 249 7.99 -2.37 5.21
N ALA A 250 8.55 -2.43 4.00
CA ALA A 250 7.85 -2.76 2.77
C ALA A 250 7.86 -4.25 2.41
N GLU A 251 8.79 -5.03 2.98
CA GLU A 251 8.84 -6.49 2.90
C GLU A 251 7.83 -7.13 3.84
N THR A 252 7.68 -6.54 5.03
CA THR A 252 6.84 -7.08 6.10
C THR A 252 5.36 -6.71 5.97
N TRP A 253 5.01 -5.75 5.10
CA TRP A 253 3.64 -5.26 4.88
C TRP A 253 3.31 -5.13 3.39
N VAL A 254 2.05 -5.39 3.01
CA VAL A 254 1.59 -5.13 1.65
C VAL A 254 1.62 -3.62 1.35
N VAL A 255 2.56 -3.19 0.52
CA VAL A 255 2.73 -1.77 0.18
C VAL A 255 1.71 -1.33 -0.86
N TYR A 256 0.71 -0.58 -0.43
CA TYR A 256 -0.24 0.09 -1.32
C TYR A 256 0.43 1.23 -2.13
N LEU A 257 -0.12 1.54 -3.31
CA LEU A 257 0.41 2.57 -4.22
C LEU A 257 0.66 3.94 -3.55
N ASN A 258 -0.22 4.35 -2.63
CA ASN A 258 -0.07 5.59 -1.88
C ASN A 258 1.11 5.57 -0.90
N GLN A 259 1.40 4.41 -0.31
CA GLN A 259 2.54 4.24 0.59
C GLN A 259 3.85 4.22 -0.21
N ALA A 260 3.88 3.55 -1.36
CA ALA A 260 5.03 3.55 -2.26
C ALA A 260 5.40 4.97 -2.73
N ARG A 261 4.40 5.82 -3.03
CA ARG A 261 4.65 7.24 -3.38
C ARG A 261 5.27 8.04 -2.23
N LYS A 262 4.76 7.87 -1.00
CA LYS A 262 5.33 8.52 0.19
C LYS A 262 6.76 8.05 0.44
N LEU A 263 7.01 6.75 0.30
CA LEU A 263 8.34 6.16 0.44
C LEU A 263 9.30 6.70 -0.63
N HIS A 264 8.82 6.85 -1.87
CA HIS A 264 9.59 7.44 -2.96
C HIS A 264 9.99 8.88 -2.65
N HIS A 265 9.06 9.69 -2.15
CA HIS A 265 9.31 11.06 -1.78
C HIS A 265 10.37 11.17 -0.66
N VAL A 266 10.28 10.33 0.37
CA VAL A 266 11.28 10.27 1.45
C VAL A 266 12.65 9.89 0.90
N HIS A 267 12.71 8.86 0.05
CA HIS A 267 13.95 8.40 -0.60
C HIS A 267 14.63 9.53 -1.40
N ILE A 268 13.88 10.21 -2.26
CA ILE A 268 14.38 11.34 -3.06
C ILE A 268 14.82 12.51 -2.17
N SER A 269 14.05 12.83 -1.13
CA SER A 269 14.38 13.89 -0.17
C SER A 269 15.72 13.64 0.53
N CYS A 270 15.97 12.39 0.94
CA CYS A 270 17.24 11.98 1.55
C CYS A 270 18.41 12.13 0.56
N LEU A 271 18.26 11.67 -0.69
CA LEU A 271 19.31 11.79 -1.71
C LEU A 271 19.64 13.24 -2.06
N ARG A 272 18.62 14.09 -2.21
CA ARG A 272 18.81 15.53 -2.44
C ARG A 272 19.57 16.18 -1.29
N ARG A 273 19.29 15.79 -0.04
CA ARG A 273 19.98 16.30 1.15
C ARG A 273 21.43 15.83 1.25
N ILE A 274 21.71 14.58 0.90
CA ILE A 274 23.09 14.03 0.85
C ILE A 274 23.93 14.73 -0.21
N LEU A 275 23.34 15.02 -1.37
CA LEU A 275 23.96 15.76 -2.46
C LEU A 275 24.02 17.28 -2.23
N LYS A 276 23.43 17.77 -1.12
CA LYS A 276 23.29 19.20 -0.79
C LYS A 276 22.64 20.03 -1.91
N LEU A 277 21.69 19.43 -2.64
CA LEU A 277 20.98 20.12 -3.71
C LEU A 277 19.98 21.12 -3.14
N ARG A 278 20.03 22.33 -3.66
CA ARG A 278 19.09 23.40 -3.28
C ARG A 278 17.89 23.39 -4.21
N TRP A 279 16.73 23.83 -3.73
CA TRP A 279 15.50 23.82 -4.53
C TRP A 279 15.59 24.71 -5.79
N GLN A 280 16.45 25.73 -5.76
CA GLN A 280 16.71 26.66 -6.86
C GLN A 280 17.39 25.99 -8.06
N GLU A 281 18.08 24.87 -7.85
CA GLU A 281 18.88 24.20 -8.89
C GLU A 281 18.01 23.45 -9.91
N ARG A 282 16.68 23.33 -9.68
CA ARG A 282 15.68 22.72 -10.60
C ARG A 282 16.08 21.36 -11.20
N ILE A 283 16.88 20.59 -10.47
CA ILE A 283 17.34 19.27 -10.91
C ILE A 283 16.16 18.26 -10.85
N PRO A 284 15.89 17.52 -11.92
CA PRO A 284 14.86 16.48 -11.95
C PRO A 284 15.26 15.24 -11.13
N ASP A 285 14.28 14.54 -10.56
CA ASP A 285 14.52 13.36 -9.70
C ASP A 285 15.23 12.21 -10.43
N THR A 286 15.08 12.12 -11.76
CA THR A 286 15.82 11.15 -12.60
C THR A 286 17.31 11.38 -12.53
N GLU A 287 17.75 12.64 -12.60
CA GLU A 287 19.16 13.02 -12.56
C GLU A 287 19.77 12.81 -11.16
N VAL A 288 18.99 13.03 -10.10
CA VAL A 288 19.40 12.73 -8.71
C VAL A 288 19.74 11.23 -8.55
N LEU A 289 18.92 10.36 -9.15
CA LEU A 289 19.11 8.91 -9.09
C LEU A 289 20.30 8.45 -9.94
N GLU A 290 20.48 9.03 -11.13
CA GLU A 290 21.63 8.76 -12.00
C GLU A 290 22.96 9.15 -11.35
N ARG A 291 23.03 10.34 -10.74
CA ARG A 291 24.22 10.83 -10.02
C ARG A 291 24.60 9.95 -8.83
N THR A 292 23.62 9.33 -8.17
CA THR A 292 23.84 8.48 -6.99
C THR A 292 23.99 7.00 -7.33
N ARG A 293 23.66 6.59 -8.57
CA ARG A 293 23.56 5.18 -9.01
C ARG A 293 22.66 4.36 -8.08
N ILE A 294 21.54 4.93 -7.65
CA ILE A 294 20.54 4.27 -6.81
C ILE A 294 19.25 4.14 -7.61
N LEU A 295 18.64 2.95 -7.55
CA LEU A 295 17.42 2.65 -8.30
C LEU A 295 16.22 3.37 -7.71
N ARG A 296 15.19 3.58 -8.53
CA ARG A 296 13.88 4.07 -8.05
C ARG A 296 13.31 3.11 -7.02
N ILE A 297 12.67 3.67 -5.99
CA ILE A 297 12.05 2.86 -4.94
C ILE A 297 11.06 1.84 -5.49
N HIS A 298 10.29 2.19 -6.52
CA HIS A 298 9.34 1.27 -7.15
C HIS A 298 10.03 0.06 -7.80
N SER A 299 11.21 0.28 -8.39
CA SER A 299 12.01 -0.80 -8.97
C SER A 299 12.59 -1.69 -7.88
N MET A 300 13.06 -1.09 -6.77
CA MET A 300 13.58 -1.82 -5.62
C MET A 300 12.50 -2.63 -4.90
N LEU A 301 11.33 -2.03 -4.65
CA LEU A 301 10.18 -2.71 -4.07
C LEU A 301 9.73 -3.89 -4.94
N ARG A 302 9.75 -3.73 -6.27
CA ARG A 302 9.42 -4.83 -7.18
C ARG A 302 10.45 -5.95 -7.14
N GLN A 303 11.74 -5.65 -6.95
CA GLN A 303 12.80 -6.66 -6.79
C GLN A 303 12.71 -7.40 -5.46
N VAL A 304 12.20 -6.73 -4.44
CA VAL A 304 12.12 -7.22 -3.06
C VAL A 304 10.83 -7.98 -2.78
N GLN A 305 9.76 -7.69 -3.53
CA GLN A 305 8.46 -8.37 -3.44
C GLN A 305 8.29 -9.55 -4.43
N LEU A 306 9.31 -9.84 -5.24
CA LEU A 306 9.39 -10.99 -6.18
C LEU A 306 10.30 -12.08 -5.60
#